data_AF-A0A1R0L9N1-F1
#
_entry.id   AF-A0A1R0L9N1-F1
#
_cell.length_a   1.000
_cell.length_b   1.000
_cell.length_c   1.000
_cell.angle_alpha   90.00
_cell.angle_beta   90.00
_cell.angle_gamma   90.00
#
_symmetry.space_group_name_H-M   'P 1'
#
loop_
_entity.id
_entity.type
_entity.pdbx_description
1 polymer ?
#
loop_
_entity_poly.entity_id
_entity_poly.type
_entity_poly.pdbx_seq_one_letter_code
_entity_poly.pdbx_strand_id
1 'polypeptide(L)'
;MSLDGFVAGPNHEMDWMTGFSFEPGLIDAYVQTTGAVLGGRDGWDAYPDAGTVYGGAWQGPLFVLTHHPEGTQPADGVTFLRCDVAEAVRIGLDAANGKNLEVFSPAIGRQLLERGLIDRIDLHIAPVLLGEGIRLFDNPGGAPVRLELLDDDRSAAVTLRYRPLATN
;
A
#
# COMPACT_ATOMS: atom_id res chain seq x y z
N MET A 1 -8.23 -2.93 1.99
CA MET A 1 -8.84 -1.91 2.87
C MET A 1 -10.22 -2.37 3.33
N SER A 2 -10.70 -1.84 4.45
CA SER A 2 -12.08 -1.94 4.89
C SER A 2 -13.02 -1.14 3.96
N LEU A 3 -14.33 -1.37 4.05
CA LEU A 3 -15.35 -0.69 3.24
C LEU A 3 -15.42 0.82 3.53
N ASP A 4 -15.12 1.23 4.75
CA ASP A 4 -15.03 2.62 5.20
C ASP A 4 -13.64 3.27 5.00
N GLY A 5 -12.74 2.60 4.28
CA GLY A 5 -11.54 3.20 3.70
C GLY A 5 -10.27 3.10 4.55
N PHE A 6 -10.22 2.22 5.54
CA PHE A 6 -9.03 2.01 6.39
C PHE A 6 -8.16 0.85 5.88
N VAL A 7 -6.84 1.01 5.91
CA VAL A 7 -5.85 -0.01 5.51
C VAL A 7 -5.25 -0.75 6.70
N ALA A 8 -5.31 -0.16 7.88
CA ALA A 8 -4.84 -0.72 9.14
C ALA A 8 -5.58 -0.07 10.30
N GLY A 9 -5.51 -0.68 11.49
CA GLY A 9 -5.97 -0.06 12.74
C GLY A 9 -5.13 1.18 13.14
N PRO A 10 -5.51 1.89 14.22
CA PRO A 10 -4.84 3.12 14.66
C PRO A 10 -3.35 2.98 14.96
N ASN A 11 -2.89 1.79 15.34
CA ASN A 11 -1.50 1.47 15.62
C ASN A 11 -0.92 0.48 14.60
N HIS A 12 -1.37 0.57 13.33
CA HIS A 12 -0.99 -0.31 12.24
C HIS A 12 -1.45 -1.77 12.38
N GLU A 13 -2.45 -2.05 13.21
CA GLU A 13 -2.94 -3.41 13.41
C GLU A 13 -3.56 -3.99 12.12
N MET A 14 -3.28 -5.27 11.87
CA MET A 14 -3.69 -6.02 10.68
C MET A 14 -4.50 -7.27 11.00
N ASP A 15 -4.73 -7.56 12.28
CA ASP A 15 -5.50 -8.70 12.78
C ASP A 15 -6.96 -8.70 12.30
N TRP A 16 -7.53 -7.51 12.08
CA TRP A 16 -8.87 -7.32 11.51
C TRP A 16 -9.03 -7.97 10.13
N MET A 17 -7.95 -8.23 9.38
CA MET A 17 -8.01 -8.92 8.09
C MET A 17 -8.23 -10.43 8.20
N THR A 18 -8.12 -10.99 9.40
CA THR A 18 -8.27 -12.43 9.64
C THR A 18 -9.65 -12.92 9.22
N GLY A 19 -9.70 -14.02 8.47
CA GLY A 19 -10.95 -14.64 8.02
C GLY A 19 -11.48 -14.12 6.69
N PHE A 20 -10.83 -13.14 6.06
CA PHE A 20 -11.09 -12.79 4.67
C PHE A 20 -10.26 -13.64 3.71
N SER A 21 -10.83 -13.89 2.53
CA SER A 21 -10.13 -14.53 1.42
C SER A 21 -10.15 -13.58 0.24
N PHE A 22 -9.02 -13.50 -0.46
CA PHE A 22 -8.87 -12.75 -1.70
C PHE A 22 -8.85 -13.72 -2.89
N GLU A 23 -8.85 -13.18 -4.10
CA GLU A 23 -8.76 -14.00 -5.31
C GLU A 23 -7.56 -14.97 -5.24
N PRO A 24 -7.75 -16.25 -5.56
CA PRO A 24 -6.64 -17.20 -5.65
C PRO A 24 -5.54 -16.71 -6.60
N GLY A 25 -4.28 -16.78 -6.16
CA GLY A 25 -3.13 -16.36 -6.97
C GLY A 25 -2.86 -14.85 -7.01
N LEU A 26 -3.68 -14.03 -6.35
CA LEU A 26 -3.48 -12.58 -6.29
C LEU A 26 -2.07 -12.20 -5.78
N ILE A 27 -1.67 -12.80 -4.65
CA ILE A 27 -0.35 -12.53 -4.05
C ILE A 27 0.77 -12.98 -4.98
N ASP A 28 0.64 -14.14 -5.63
CA ASP A 28 1.63 -14.65 -6.57
C ASP A 28 1.80 -13.69 -7.76
N ALA A 29 0.71 -13.09 -8.26
CA ALA A 29 0.77 -12.09 -9.32
C ALA A 29 1.55 -10.83 -8.91
N TYR A 30 1.37 -10.35 -7.67
CA TYR A 30 2.19 -9.27 -7.14
C TYR A 30 3.65 -9.68 -7.01
N VAL A 31 3.94 -10.80 -6.35
CA VAL A 31 5.30 -11.31 -6.16
C VAL A 31 6.07 -11.41 -7.50
N GLN A 32 5.41 -11.83 -8.58
CA GLN A 32 6.02 -11.93 -9.90
C GLN A 32 6.36 -10.57 -10.52
N THR A 33 5.51 -9.57 -10.31
CA THR A 33 5.60 -8.25 -10.95
C THR A 33 6.31 -7.19 -10.10
N THR A 34 6.47 -7.38 -8.79
CA THR A 34 7.19 -6.47 -7.91
C THR A 34 8.70 -6.55 -8.15
N GLY A 35 9.30 -5.42 -8.48
CA GLY A 35 10.75 -5.23 -8.57
C GLY A 35 11.37 -4.58 -7.35
N ALA A 36 10.64 -3.67 -6.71
CA ALA A 36 11.07 -2.99 -5.48
C ALA A 36 9.85 -2.54 -4.65
N VAL A 37 10.08 -2.26 -3.37
CA VAL A 37 9.07 -1.74 -2.44
C VAL A 37 9.50 -0.39 -1.89
N LEU A 38 8.59 0.57 -1.83
CA LEU A 38 8.74 1.85 -1.14
C LEU A 38 7.74 1.95 0.01
N GLY A 39 8.23 1.78 1.24
CA GLY A 39 7.47 1.91 2.47
C GLY A 39 7.67 3.26 3.17
N GLY A 40 6.76 3.58 4.09
CA GLY A 40 6.88 4.71 5.00
C GLY A 40 7.44 4.27 6.36
N ARG A 41 7.97 5.23 7.12
CA ARG A 41 8.59 4.96 8.43
C ARG A 41 7.64 4.31 9.44
N ASP A 42 6.42 4.81 9.57
CA ASP A 42 5.49 4.32 10.60
C ASP A 42 5.11 2.84 10.37
N GLY A 43 4.90 2.46 9.10
CA GLY A 43 4.63 1.06 8.73
C GLY A 43 5.84 0.15 8.98
N TRP A 44 7.04 0.65 8.70
CA TRP A 44 8.28 -0.06 9.04
C TRP A 44 8.43 -0.26 10.55
N ASP A 45 8.07 0.74 11.37
CA ASP A 45 8.23 0.65 12.82
C ASP A 45 7.25 -0.32 13.47
N ALA A 46 6.06 -0.46 12.89
CA ALA A 46 5.11 -1.48 13.29
C ALA A 46 5.57 -2.90 12.90
N TYR A 47 6.23 -3.04 11.74
CA TYR A 47 6.67 -4.32 11.18
C TYR A 47 8.09 -4.23 10.58
N PRO A 48 9.15 -4.21 11.42
CA PRO A 48 10.52 -3.93 10.99
C PRO A 48 11.22 -5.16 10.40
N ASP A 49 10.57 -5.83 9.46
CA ASP A 49 11.08 -7.05 8.82
C ASP A 49 10.75 -7.08 7.32
N ALA A 50 11.77 -6.82 6.50
CA ALA A 50 11.67 -6.89 5.04
C ALA A 50 11.34 -8.28 4.52
N GLY A 51 11.68 -9.33 5.27
CA GLY A 51 11.40 -10.73 4.91
C GLY A 51 9.93 -11.12 5.03
N THR A 52 9.05 -10.23 5.50
CA THR A 52 7.61 -10.50 5.65
C THR A 52 6.75 -9.98 4.50
N VAL A 53 7.35 -9.28 3.53
CA VAL A 53 6.64 -8.76 2.35
C VAL A 53 5.94 -9.91 1.63
N TYR A 54 4.64 -9.74 1.37
CA TYR A 54 3.76 -10.77 0.81
C TYR A 54 3.79 -12.10 1.58
N GLY A 55 3.87 -12.05 2.91
CA GLY A 55 3.99 -13.25 3.75
C GLY A 55 5.33 -13.97 3.59
N GLY A 56 6.36 -13.26 3.13
CA GLY A 56 7.70 -13.78 2.86
C GLY A 56 7.87 -14.46 1.51
N ALA A 57 6.88 -14.36 0.62
CA ALA A 57 6.96 -14.90 -0.73
C ALA A 57 7.86 -14.07 -1.67
N TRP A 58 8.24 -12.85 -1.28
CA TRP A 58 9.06 -11.95 -2.07
C TRP A 58 10.28 -11.45 -1.31
N GLN A 59 11.37 -11.26 -2.05
CA GLN A 59 12.60 -10.63 -1.58
C GLN A 59 13.13 -9.70 -2.67
N GLY A 60 13.63 -8.54 -2.27
CA GLY A 60 14.19 -7.56 -3.19
C GLY A 60 14.48 -6.22 -2.51
N PRO A 61 14.82 -5.18 -3.29
CA PRO A 61 15.09 -3.85 -2.78
C PRO A 61 13.87 -3.28 -2.05
N LEU A 62 14.02 -3.01 -0.75
CA LEU A 62 13.03 -2.34 0.07
C LEU A 62 13.59 -1.00 0.55
N PHE A 63 12.87 0.07 0.23
CA PHE A 63 13.20 1.43 0.63
C PHE A 63 12.20 1.94 1.66
N VAL A 64 12.70 2.58 2.71
CA VAL A 64 11.86 3.28 3.70
C VAL A 64 12.13 4.78 3.59
N LEU A 65 11.14 5.54 3.14
CA LEU A 65 11.24 7.00 3.09
C LEU A 65 10.96 7.59 4.47
N THR A 66 11.91 8.38 4.98
CA THR A 66 11.81 9.01 6.30
C THR A 66 12.49 10.38 6.32
N HIS A 67 11.92 11.31 7.09
CA HIS A 67 12.55 12.59 7.37
C HIS A 67 13.62 12.50 8.46
N HIS A 68 13.66 11.42 9.26
CA HIS A 68 14.52 11.25 10.44
C HIS A 68 15.30 9.90 10.42
N PRO A 69 16.24 9.69 9.47
CA PRO A 69 17.10 8.51 9.43
C PRO A 69 18.10 8.41 10.59
N GLU A 70 18.44 9.49 11.30
CA GLU A 70 19.48 9.48 12.36
C GLU A 70 19.17 8.63 13.63
N GLY A 71 18.04 7.94 13.69
CA GLY A 71 17.72 6.96 14.75
C GLY A 71 17.57 5.53 14.26
N THR A 72 17.79 5.26 12.97
CA THR A 72 17.49 3.95 12.38
C THR A 72 18.65 2.99 12.61
N GLN A 73 18.41 1.91 13.34
CA GLN A 73 19.33 0.79 13.33
C GLN A 73 19.41 0.25 11.89
N PRO A 74 20.62 -0.06 11.38
CA PRO A 74 20.75 -0.80 10.13
C PRO A 74 19.87 -2.04 10.18
N ALA A 75 19.05 -2.23 9.16
CA ALA A 75 18.19 -3.38 9.02
C ALA A 75 18.57 -4.10 7.72
N ASP A 76 18.80 -5.41 7.82
CA ASP A 76 19.17 -6.22 6.68
C ASP A 76 18.06 -6.19 5.62
N GLY A 77 18.45 -5.97 4.36
CA GLY A 77 17.52 -5.90 3.24
C GLY A 77 16.75 -4.58 3.11
N VAL A 78 17.03 -3.56 3.92
CA VAL A 78 16.35 -2.25 3.86
C VAL A 78 17.31 -1.09 3.65
N THR A 79 16.89 -0.14 2.82
CA THR A 79 17.56 1.14 2.62
C THR A 79 16.67 2.29 3.09
N PHE A 80 17.14 3.07 4.07
CA PHE A 80 16.44 4.29 4.50
C PHE A 80 16.80 5.45 3.57
N LEU A 81 15.77 6.11 3.02
CA LEU A 81 15.91 7.26 2.15
C LEU A 81 15.48 8.54 2.87
N ARG A 82 16.27 9.60 2.69
CA ARG A 82 15.93 10.97 3.08
C ARG A 82 16.04 11.88 1.86
N CYS A 83 14.94 11.99 1.13
CA CYS A 83 14.84 12.80 -0.08
C CYS A 83 13.38 13.22 -0.33
N ASP A 84 13.12 13.97 -1.40
CA ASP A 84 11.74 14.21 -1.86
C ASP A 84 11.13 12.91 -2.39
N VAL A 85 9.80 12.80 -2.30
CA VAL A 85 9.06 11.60 -2.70
C VAL A 85 9.26 11.23 -4.17
N ALA A 86 9.43 12.21 -5.07
CA ALA A 86 9.68 11.93 -6.49
C ALA A 86 11.07 11.32 -6.73
N GLU A 87 12.06 11.75 -5.95
CA GLU A 87 13.40 11.16 -6.00
C GLU A 87 13.41 9.75 -5.42
N ALA A 88 12.65 9.50 -4.34
CA ALA A 88 12.47 8.16 -3.80
C ALA A 88 11.83 7.20 -4.82
N VAL A 89 10.84 7.67 -5.60
CA VAL A 89 10.26 6.90 -6.70
C VAL A 89 11.28 6.62 -7.79
N ARG A 90 12.09 7.61 -8.19
CA ARG A 90 13.16 7.41 -9.18
C ARG A 90 14.15 6.33 -8.75
N ILE A 91 14.63 6.40 -7.51
CA ILE A 91 15.53 5.40 -6.91
C ILE A 91 14.86 4.01 -6.89
N GLY A 92 13.59 3.94 -6.47
CA GLY A 92 12.85 2.69 -6.40
C GLY A 92 12.61 2.06 -7.76
N LEU A 93 12.26 2.85 -8.78
CA LEU A 93 12.04 2.37 -10.15
C LEU A 93 13.35 1.90 -10.81
N ASP A 94 14.45 2.62 -10.60
CA ASP A 94 15.77 2.19 -11.07
C ASP A 94 16.13 0.82 -10.46
N ALA A 95 15.89 0.65 -9.15
CA ALA A 95 16.10 -0.62 -8.45
C ALA A 95 15.12 -1.73 -8.86
N ALA A 96 13.91 -1.37 -9.29
CA ALA A 96 12.90 -2.31 -9.75
C ALA A 96 13.27 -2.98 -11.09
N ASN A 97 14.28 -2.47 -11.81
CA ASN A 97 14.83 -3.09 -13.02
C ASN A 97 13.76 -3.44 -14.07
N GLY A 98 12.88 -2.48 -14.37
CA GLY A 98 11.80 -2.63 -15.35
C GLY A 98 10.56 -3.38 -14.85
N LYS A 99 10.52 -3.77 -13.57
CA LYS A 99 9.33 -4.27 -12.86
C LYS A 99 8.65 -3.15 -12.06
N ASN A 100 7.57 -3.48 -11.35
CA ASN A 100 6.81 -2.51 -10.56
C ASN A 100 7.58 -2.02 -9.33
N LEU A 101 7.41 -0.75 -9.00
CA LEU A 101 7.67 -0.21 -7.67
C LEU A 101 6.36 -0.20 -6.88
N GLU A 102 6.25 -1.06 -5.86
CA GLU A 102 5.06 -1.15 -5.03
C GLU A 102 5.14 -0.20 -3.83
N VAL A 103 4.09 0.59 -3.59
CA VAL A 103 4.06 1.63 -2.56
C VAL A 103 3.30 1.14 -1.33
N PHE A 104 4.03 0.87 -0.24
CA PHE A 104 3.50 0.33 1.01
C PHE A 104 3.33 1.44 2.05
N SER A 105 2.67 2.53 1.66
CA SER A 105 2.33 3.62 2.58
C SER A 105 1.21 4.49 2.01
N PRO A 106 0.08 4.66 2.71
CA PRO A 106 -0.99 5.55 2.24
C PRO A 106 -0.53 7.02 2.21
N ALA A 107 0.33 7.43 3.14
CA ALA A 107 0.88 8.79 3.19
C ALA A 107 1.80 9.11 1.99
N ILE A 108 2.61 8.14 1.55
CA ILE A 108 3.42 8.27 0.33
C ILE A 108 2.49 8.21 -0.89
N GLY A 109 1.58 7.24 -0.94
CA GLY A 109 0.60 7.09 -2.02
C GLY A 109 -0.19 8.37 -2.29
N ARG A 110 -0.65 9.07 -1.24
CA ARG A 110 -1.30 10.38 -1.36
C ARG A 110 -0.41 11.42 -2.05
N GLN A 111 0.84 11.56 -1.60
CA GLN A 111 1.77 12.53 -2.18
C GLN A 111 2.10 12.23 -3.64
N LEU A 112 2.19 10.95 -4.00
CA LEU A 112 2.41 10.51 -5.38
C LEU A 112 1.18 10.79 -6.24
N LEU A 113 -0.02 10.53 -5.72
CA LEU A 113 -1.27 10.80 -6.42
C LEU A 113 -1.44 12.30 -6.71
N GLU A 114 -1.15 13.17 -5.73
CA GLU A 114 -1.18 14.64 -5.88
C GLU A 114 -0.19 15.15 -6.94
N ARG A 115 0.88 14.40 -7.20
CA ARG A 115 1.92 14.74 -8.18
C ARG A 115 1.74 14.03 -9.52
N GLY A 116 0.72 13.19 -9.67
CA GLY A 116 0.49 12.40 -10.89
C GLY A 116 1.57 11.34 -11.13
N LEU A 117 2.15 10.79 -10.07
CA LEU A 117 3.23 9.78 -10.12
C LEU A 117 2.73 8.34 -9.84
N ILE A 118 1.43 8.13 -9.83
CA ILE A 118 0.81 6.80 -9.67
C ILE A 118 0.27 6.35 -11.03
N ASP A 119 0.77 5.21 -11.52
CA ASP A 119 0.27 4.59 -12.76
C ASP A 119 -0.98 3.74 -12.52
N ARG A 120 -1.02 3.02 -11.40
CA ARG A 120 -2.08 2.06 -11.06
C ARG A 120 -2.38 2.05 -9.56
N ILE A 121 -3.65 1.87 -9.23
CA ILE A 121 -4.13 1.64 -7.86
C ILE A 121 -4.93 0.34 -7.87
N ASP A 122 -4.48 -0.64 -7.10
CA ASP A 122 -5.23 -1.88 -6.91
C ASP A 122 -5.98 -1.81 -5.57
N LEU A 123 -7.32 -1.95 -5.63
CA LEU A 123 -8.19 -1.84 -4.46
C LEU A 123 -8.83 -3.18 -4.11
N HIS A 124 -8.35 -3.78 -3.03
CA HIS A 124 -8.95 -4.97 -2.41
C HIS A 124 -9.86 -4.54 -1.25
N ILE A 125 -11.17 -4.64 -1.41
CA ILE A 125 -12.15 -4.15 -0.43
C ILE A 125 -12.72 -5.32 0.38
N ALA A 126 -12.38 -5.37 1.66
CA ALA A 126 -12.90 -6.34 2.61
C ALA A 126 -14.32 -5.95 3.08
N PRO A 127 -15.22 -6.93 3.32
CA PRO A 127 -16.61 -6.69 3.72
C PRO A 127 -16.75 -6.31 5.21
N VAL A 128 -16.03 -5.27 5.66
CA VAL A 128 -15.99 -4.84 7.06
C VAL A 128 -15.96 -3.32 7.16
N LEU A 129 -16.63 -2.78 8.18
CA LEU A 129 -16.50 -1.39 8.61
C LEU A 129 -15.59 -1.38 9.84
N LEU A 130 -14.40 -0.80 9.72
CA LEU A 130 -13.40 -0.81 10.78
C LEU A 130 -13.64 0.30 11.83
N GLY A 131 -14.29 1.39 11.41
CA GLY A 131 -14.64 2.53 12.27
C GLY A 131 -13.52 3.55 12.46
N GLU A 132 -12.30 3.09 12.73
CA GLU A 132 -11.12 3.94 12.91
C GLU A 132 -9.83 3.26 12.43
N GLY A 133 -8.80 4.07 12.18
CA GLY A 133 -7.48 3.60 11.78
C GLY A 133 -6.80 4.47 10.74
N ILE A 134 -5.87 3.88 10.01
CA ILE A 134 -5.11 4.56 8.97
C ILE A 134 -5.90 4.51 7.66
N ARG A 135 -6.27 5.67 7.13
CA ARG A 135 -7.02 5.76 5.87
C ARG A 135 -6.13 5.52 4.65
N LEU A 136 -6.64 4.80 3.65
CA LEU A 136 -5.97 4.68 2.34
C LEU A 136 -5.85 6.06 1.66
N PHE A 137 -6.98 6.77 1.63
CA PHE A 137 -7.09 8.09 1.04
C PHE A 137 -7.61 9.07 2.09
N ASP A 138 -6.77 10.04 2.43
CA ASP A 138 -7.14 11.19 3.23
C ASP A 138 -6.65 12.46 2.53
N ASN A 139 -7.51 13.08 1.72
CA ASN A 139 -7.17 14.25 0.91
C ASN A 139 -8.20 15.39 1.08
N PRO A 140 -8.34 15.95 2.30
CA PRO A 140 -9.25 17.05 2.55
C PRO A 140 -8.83 18.29 1.74
N GLY A 141 -9.76 18.86 0.98
CA GLY A 141 -9.51 20.03 0.13
C GLY A 141 -8.85 19.73 -1.23
N GLY A 142 -8.61 18.46 -1.55
CA GLY A 142 -8.10 18.05 -2.85
C GLY A 142 -9.09 18.25 -4.00
N ALA A 143 -8.57 18.27 -5.23
CA ALA A 143 -9.39 18.26 -6.44
C ALA A 143 -9.84 16.83 -6.80
N PRO A 144 -10.99 16.66 -7.49
CA PRO A 144 -11.42 15.35 -7.97
C PRO A 144 -10.39 14.73 -8.93
N VAL A 145 -9.95 13.50 -8.65
CA VAL A 145 -9.13 12.68 -9.54
C VAL A 145 -10.06 11.69 -10.26
N ARG A 146 -10.07 11.70 -11.58
CA ARG A 146 -10.84 10.72 -12.38
C ARG A 146 -9.98 9.50 -12.61
N LEU A 147 -10.52 8.33 -12.30
CA LEU A 147 -9.87 7.04 -12.49
C LEU A 147 -10.53 6.29 -13.65
N GLU A 148 -9.73 5.54 -14.40
CA GLU A 148 -10.19 4.55 -15.37
C GLU A 148 -10.18 3.17 -14.67
N LEU A 149 -11.26 2.41 -14.79
CA LEU A 149 -11.27 1.02 -14.32
C LEU A 149 -10.48 0.18 -15.32
N LEU A 150 -9.55 -0.66 -14.86
CA LEU A 150 -8.69 -1.45 -15.75
C LEU A 150 -9.27 -2.83 -16.11
N ASP A 151 -10.54 -3.10 -15.73
CA ASP A 151 -11.29 -4.31 -16.08
C ASP A 151 -11.89 -4.24 -17.50
N ASP A 152 -12.56 -5.31 -17.95
CA ASP A 152 -13.11 -5.47 -19.31
C ASP A 152 -14.06 -4.33 -19.75
N ASP A 153 -14.75 -3.66 -18.81
CA ASP A 153 -15.50 -2.43 -19.07
C ASP A 153 -14.87 -1.24 -18.32
N ARG A 154 -14.03 -0.50 -19.06
CA ARG A 154 -13.25 0.64 -18.58
C ARG A 154 -14.08 1.84 -18.11
N SER A 155 -15.39 1.82 -18.38
CA SER A 155 -16.34 2.86 -18.03
C SER A 155 -17.37 2.42 -16.98
N ALA A 156 -17.39 1.14 -16.61
CA ALA A 156 -18.37 0.61 -15.68
C ALA A 156 -18.14 1.12 -14.26
N ALA A 157 -19.23 1.49 -13.59
CA ALA A 157 -19.24 1.64 -12.14
C ALA A 157 -19.24 0.25 -11.49
N VAL A 158 -18.43 0.08 -10.43
CA VAL A 158 -18.44 -1.14 -9.62
C VAL A 158 -19.60 -1.09 -8.63
N THR A 159 -20.52 -2.08 -8.67
CA THR A 159 -21.60 -2.22 -7.69
C THR A 159 -21.26 -3.29 -6.65
N LEU A 160 -21.06 -2.88 -5.40
CA LEU A 160 -20.84 -3.77 -4.26
C LEU A 160 -22.10 -3.85 -3.38
N ARG A 161 -22.48 -5.04 -2.92
CA ARG A 161 -23.66 -5.23 -2.04
C ARG A 161 -23.25 -6.03 -0.80
N TYR A 162 -23.48 -5.44 0.37
CA TYR A 162 -23.19 -6.04 1.66
C TYR A 162 -24.44 -6.01 2.56
N ARG A 163 -24.49 -6.90 3.53
CA ARG A 163 -25.45 -6.85 4.65
C ARG A 163 -24.68 -6.95 5.97
N PRO A 164 -25.05 -6.22 7.04
CA PRO A 164 -24.46 -6.44 8.35
C PRO A 164 -24.70 -7.88 8.83
N LEU A 165 -23.71 -8.48 9.47
CA LEU A 165 -23.90 -9.72 10.23
C LEU A 165 -24.49 -9.36 11.60
N ALA A 166 -25.42 -10.18 12.10
CA ALA A 166 -25.91 -10.03 13.47
C ALA A 166 -24.75 -10.35 14.42
N THR A 167 -24.38 -9.40 15.28
CA THR A 167 -23.50 -9.64 16.42
C THR A 167 -24.27 -10.45 17.46
N ASN A 168 -23.81 -11.69 17.73
CA ASN A 168 -24.25 -12.45 18.90
C ASN A 168 -23.61 -11.87 20.16
#